data_AF-A0AAE5H8M0-F1
#
_entry.id   AF-A0AAE5H8M0-F1
#
_cell.length_a   1.000
_cell.length_b   1.000
_cell.length_c   1.000
_cell.angle_alpha   90.00
_cell.angle_beta   90.00
_cell.angle_gamma   90.00
#
_symmetry.space_group_name_H-M   'P 1'
#
loop_
_entity.id
_entity.type
_entity.pdbx_description
1 polymer ?
#
loop_
_entity_poly.entity_id
_entity_poly.type
_entity_poly.pdbx_seq_one_letter_code
_entity_poly.pdbx_strand_id
1 'polypeptide(L)' 'MDKIYKSFECNVCDGEFILMNEQIKINKSKGKYESCPYCGCKRIKETCETDNLNECMKHGAWKKEHGVIRQVKQ' A
#
# COMPACT_ATOMS: atom_id res chain seq x y z
N MET A 1 9.99 -1.63 16.70
CA MET A 1 8.54 -1.42 16.61
C MET A 1 8.07 -2.02 15.31
N ASP A 2 7.02 -2.85 15.35
CA ASP A 2 6.41 -3.36 14.13
C ASP A 2 5.69 -2.21 13.41
N LYS A 3 5.92 -2.09 12.11
CA LYS A 3 5.27 -1.07 11.29
C LYS A 3 3.78 -1.38 11.10
N ILE A 4 2.92 -0.37 11.00
CA ILE A 4 1.46 -0.56 10.93
C ILE A 4 0.99 -1.01 9.54
N TYR A 5 1.47 -0.36 8.48
CA TYR A 5 0.98 -0.54 7.12
C TYR A 5 1.99 -1.22 6.22
N LYS A 6 1.49 -2.02 5.28
CA LYS A 6 2.25 -2.64 4.21
C LYS A 6 1.53 -2.47 2.87
N SER A 7 2.23 -1.94 1.87
CA SER A 7 1.71 -1.73 0.53
C SER A 7 2.17 -2.82 -0.44
N PHE A 8 1.30 -3.11 -1.40
CA PHE A 8 1.50 -4.14 -2.41
C PHE A 8 1.09 -3.63 -3.79
N GLU A 9 1.71 -4.21 -4.81
CA GLU A 9 1.41 -4.02 -6.22
C GLU A 9 1.17 -5.41 -6.86
N CYS A 10 0.06 -5.61 -7.60
CA CYS A 10 -0.15 -6.86 -8.34
C CYS A 10 0.58 -6.82 -9.68
N ASN A 11 1.45 -7.80 -9.93
CA ASN A 11 2.20 -7.93 -11.19
C ASN A 11 1.35 -8.40 -12.39
N VAL A 12 0.03 -8.32 -12.30
CA VAL A 12 -0.92 -8.78 -13.35
C VAL A 12 -1.85 -7.67 -13.80
N CYS A 13 -2.40 -6.91 -12.84
CA CYS A 13 -3.32 -5.81 -13.14
C CYS A 13 -2.76 -4.44 -12.73
N ASP A 14 -1.50 -4.39 -12.27
CA ASP A 14 -0.79 -3.21 -11.79
C ASP A 14 -1.55 -2.43 -10.68
N GLY A 15 -2.45 -3.13 -9.99
CA GLY A 15 -3.26 -2.54 -8.93
C GLY A 15 -2.48 -2.45 -7.63
N GLU A 16 -2.50 -1.27 -7.02
CA GLU A 16 -1.85 -0.98 -5.74
C GLU A 16 -2.85 -0.97 -4.58
N PHE A 17 -2.47 -1.56 -3.46
CA PHE A 17 -3.32 -1.64 -2.28
C PHE A 17 -2.49 -1.77 -0.99
N ILE A 18 -3.12 -1.44 0.14
CA ILE A 18 -2.46 -1.43 1.45
C ILE A 18 -3.19 -2.39 2.38
N LEU A 19 -2.42 -3.16 3.15
CA LEU A 19 -2.92 -4.04 4.20
C LEU A 19 -2.28 -3.66 5.54
N MET A 20 -2.98 -3.94 6.64
CA MET A 20 -2.43 -3.80 7.99
C MET A 20 -1.55 -5.01 8.32
N ASN A 21 -0.37 -4.76 8.87
CA ASN A 21 0.58 -5.81 9.23
C ASN A 21 0.03 -6.77 10.29
N GLU A 22 -0.75 -6.24 11.25
CA GLU A 22 -1.42 -7.08 12.25
C GLU A 22 -2.37 -8.08 11.58
N GLN A 23 -3.19 -7.60 10.64
CA GLN A 23 -4.15 -8.45 9.94
C GLN A 23 -3.45 -9.49 9.05
N ILE A 24 -2.32 -9.12 8.43
CA ILE A 24 -1.47 -10.07 7.69
C ILE A 24 -0.97 -11.17 8.63
N LYS A 25 -0.41 -10.83 9.79
CA LYS A 25 0.09 -11.80 10.79
C LYS A 25 -1.02 -12.76 11.25
N ILE A 26 -2.20 -12.22 11.57
CA ILE A 26 -3.37 -13.01 11.97
C ILE A 26 -3.85 -13.93 10.84
N ASN A 27 -3.81 -13.47 9.60
CA ASN A 27 -4.23 -14.29 8.46
C ASN A 27 -3.20 -15.38 8.15
N LYS A 28 -1.90 -15.09 8.26
CA LYS A 28 -0.82 -16.08 8.12
C LYS A 28 -0.90 -17.18 9.16
N SER A 29 -1.18 -16.85 10.43
CA SER A 29 -1.35 -17.86 11.48
C SER A 29 -2.56 -18.77 11.25
N LYS A 30 -3.55 -18.31 10.47
CA LYS A 30 -4.71 -19.09 10.01
C LYS A 30 -4.46 -19.85 8.70
N GLY A 31 -3.23 -19.87 8.19
CA GLY A 31 -2.88 -20.54 6.92
C GLY A 31 -3.41 -19.83 5.67
N LYS A 32 -3.82 -18.56 5.78
CA LYS A 32 -4.28 -17.74 4.64
C LYS A 32 -3.10 -17.02 3.98
N TYR A 33 -3.34 -16.55 2.76
CA TYR A 33 -2.38 -15.82 1.95
C TYR A 33 -2.97 -14.49 1.49
N GLU A 34 -2.09 -13.56 1.15
CA GLU A 34 -2.43 -12.28 0.54
C GLU A 34 -2.65 -12.45 -0.97
N SER A 35 -3.70 -11.82 -1.50
CA SER A 35 -4.01 -11.79 -2.93
C SER A 35 -4.47 -10.40 -3.33
N CYS A 36 -4.32 -10.07 -4.61
CA CYS A 36 -4.82 -8.82 -5.17
C CYS A 36 -6.34 -8.73 -5.01
N PRO A 37 -6.87 -7.66 -4.41
CA PRO A 37 -8.32 -7.48 -4.25
C PRO A 37 -9.03 -7.16 -5.57
N TYR A 38 -8.30 -6.73 -6.59
CA TYR A 38 -8.86 -6.32 -7.89
C TYR A 38 -9.04 -7.49 -8.85
N CYS A 39 -8.05 -8.37 -8.97
CA CYS A 39 -8.07 -9.48 -9.93
C CYS A 39 -7.92 -10.87 -9.29
N GLY A 40 -7.77 -10.96 -7.97
CA GLY A 40 -7.59 -12.24 -7.26
C GLY A 40 -6.22 -12.90 -7.47
N CYS A 41 -5.29 -12.26 -8.20
CA CYS A 41 -3.93 -12.76 -8.42
C CYS A 41 -3.21 -12.98 -7.08
N LYS A 42 -2.42 -14.06 -6.94
CA LYS A 42 -1.46 -14.20 -5.83
C LYS A 42 -0.09 -13.56 -6.14
N ARG A 43 0.09 -13.09 -7.37
CA ARG A 43 1.34 -12.50 -7.86
C ARG A 43 1.42 -11.04 -7.45
N ILE A 44 1.60 -10.81 -6.16
CA ILE A 44 1.72 -9.48 -5.58
C ILE A 44 3.15 -9.26 -5.09
N LYS A 45 3.62 -8.01 -5.18
CA LYS A 45 4.93 -7.57 -4.73
C LYS A 45 4.75 -6.59 -3.59
N GLU A 46 5.49 -6.77 -2.50
CA GLU A 46 5.56 -5.79 -1.42
C GLU A 46 6.36 -4.56 -1.91
N THR A 47 5.81 -3.36 -1.74
CA THR A 47 6.45 -2.12 -2.20
C THR A 47 6.97 -1.25 -1.06
N CYS A 48 6.24 -1.19 0.06
CA CYS A 48 6.62 -0.38 1.21
C CYS A 48 6.03 -0.95 2.51
N GLU A 49 6.69 -0.64 3.61
CA GLU A 49 6.20 -0.91 4.96
C GLU A 49 6.48 0.36 5.79
N THR A 50 5.46 0.93 6.45
CA THR A 50 5.57 2.22 7.19
C THR A 50 4.47 2.36 8.23
N ASP A 51 4.66 3.24 9.20
CA ASP A 51 3.65 3.66 10.17
C ASP A 51 2.78 4.80 9.65
N ASN A 52 3.19 5.45 8.56
CA ASN A 52 2.50 6.59 7.99
C ASN A 52 1.80 6.21 6.68
N LEU A 53 0.47 6.17 6.69
CA LEU A 53 -0.33 5.85 5.50
C LEU A 53 -0.01 6.74 4.29
N ASN A 54 0.36 8.01 4.54
CA ASN A 54 0.71 8.94 3.48
C ASN A 54 1.98 8.53 2.72
N GLU A 55 2.89 7.79 3.36
CA GLU A 55 4.10 7.28 2.73
C GLU A 55 3.83 6.04 1.85
N CYS A 56 2.75 5.29 2.14
CA CYS A 56 2.29 4.22 1.25
C CYS A 56 1.56 4.75 0.02
N MET A 57 0.85 5.89 0.15
CA MET A 57 -0.03 6.45 -0.89
C MET A 57 0.66 7.53 -1.75
N LYS A 58 1.98 7.44 -1.98
CA LYS A 58 2.83 8.46 -2.65
C LYS A 58 2.52 8.74 -4.13
N HIS A 59 1.26 8.60 -4.57
CA HIS A 59 0.79 8.93 -5.92
C HIS A 59 0.68 10.44 -6.19
N GLY A 60 0.76 11.28 -5.17
CA GLY A 60 0.91 12.73 -5.34
C GLY A 60 0.98 13.43 -4.00
N ALA A 61 2.11 14.07 -3.71
CA ALA A 61 2.11 15.07 -2.66
C ALA A 61 1.37 16.29 -3.21
N TRP A 62 0.35 16.78 -2.53
CA TRP A 62 -0.34 17.99 -2.94
C TRP A 62 0.20 19.15 -2.11
N LYS A 63 0.74 20.15 -2.77
CA LYS A 63 1.29 21.34 -2.13
C LYS A 63 0.50 22.56 -2.55
N LYS A 64 0.20 23.45 -1.61
CA LYS A 64 -0.28 24.80 -1.94
C LYS A 64 0.90 25.68 -2.31
N GLU A 65 0.93 26.16 -3.54
CA GLU A 65 1.89 27.16 -4.01
C GLU A 65 1.13 28.35 -4.59
N HIS A 66 1.42 29.55 -4.07
CA HIS A 66 0.75 30.80 -4.47
C HIS A 66 -0.79 30.73 -4.44
N GLY A 67 -1.36 30.07 -3.42
CA GLY A 67 -2.81 29.95 -3.25
C GLY A 67 -3.48 28.87 -4.10
N VAL A 68 -2.73 28.18 -4.96
CA VAL A 68 -3.25 27.10 -5.83
C VAL A 68 -2.75 25.74 -5.33
N ILE A 69 -3.64 24.75 -5.29
CA ILE A 69 -3.29 23.37 -4.98
C ILE A 69 -2.66 22.73 -6.22
N ARG A 70 -1.43 22.23 -6.09
CA ARG A 70 -0.69 21.56 -7.17
C ARG A 70 -0.26 20.16 -6.72
N GLN A 71 -0.38 19.19 -7.61
CA GLN A 71 0.25 17.88 -7.42
C GLN A 71 1.75 18.03 -7.70
N VAL A 72 2.57 17.70 -6.72
CA VAL A 72 4.02 17.62 -6.83
C VAL A 72 4.45 16.15 -6.78
N LYS A 73 5.38 15.76 -7.65
CA LYS A 73 6.12 14.51 -7.46
C LYS A 73 7.07 14.73 -6.27
N GLN A 74 7.03 13.83 -5.29
CA GLN A 74 7.99 13.79 -4.20
C GLN A 74 9.40 13.50 -4.72
#